data_AF-A0A9E4ZWE2-F1
#
_entry.id   AF-A0A9E4ZWE2-F1
#
_cell.length_a   1.000
_cell.length_b   1.000
_cell.length_c   1.000
_cell.angle_alpha   90.00
_cell.angle_beta   90.00
_cell.angle_gamma   90.00
#
_symmetry.space_group_name_H-M   'P 1'
#
loop_
_entity.id
_entity.type
_entity.pdbx_description
1 polymer ?
#
loop_
_entity_poly.entity_id
_entity_poly.type
_entity_poly.pdbx_seq_one_letter_code
_entity_poly.pdbx_strand_id
1 'polypeptide(L)'
;MSYEFVPVSLIIIILYAISYLLYKEDVITEAMHAKIWNIAIFIIGLILAVIGLLISIFAEYGMSIALNALLVFWHVEIGIVLFIIALFHIYLHRDRFKKITLRI
;
A
#
# COMPACT_ATOMS: atom_id res chain seq x y z
N MET A 1 21.38 6.90 1.46
CA MET A 1 19.95 7.25 1.42
C MET A 1 19.31 6.60 2.63
N SER A 2 18.60 7.37 3.44
CA SER A 2 17.74 6.85 4.52
C SER A 2 16.33 6.64 3.96
N TYR A 3 15.62 5.66 4.52
CA TYR A 3 14.21 5.44 4.20
C TYR A 3 13.33 6.17 5.22
N GLU A 4 12.25 6.79 4.76
CA GLU A 4 11.39 7.64 5.56
C GLU A 4 10.17 6.88 6.09
N PHE A 5 10.44 5.79 6.81
CA PHE A 5 9.41 4.88 7.31
C PHE A 5 8.33 5.59 8.13
N VAL A 6 8.72 6.38 9.12
CA VAL A 6 7.77 7.03 10.05
C VAL A 6 6.96 8.12 9.34
N PRO A 7 7.58 9.09 8.61
CA PRO A 7 6.82 10.11 7.91
C PRO A 7 5.83 9.53 6.89
N VAL A 8 6.27 8.57 6.07
CA VAL A 8 5.42 7.97 5.04
C VAL A 8 4.27 7.19 5.64
N SER A 9 4.54 6.38 6.67
CA SER A 9 3.48 5.66 7.39
C SER A 9 2.44 6.62 7.99
N LEU A 10 2.89 7.72 8.60
CA LEU A 10 2.01 8.69 9.23
C LEU A 10 1.06 9.35 8.22
N ILE A 11 1.56 9.70 7.03
CA ILE A 11 0.73 10.26 5.95
C ILE A 11 -0.39 9.29 5.57
N ILE A 12 -0.07 8.01 5.37
CA ILE A 12 -1.06 7.00 4.98
C ILE A 12 -2.08 6.76 6.11
N ILE A 13 -1.63 6.75 7.36
CA ILE A 13 -2.51 6.63 8.54
C ILE A 13 -3.48 7.82 8.61
N ILE A 14 -3.01 9.05 8.38
CA ILE A 14 -3.85 10.26 8.38
C ILE A 14 -4.88 10.19 7.24
N LEU A 15 -4.47 9.78 6.03
CA LEU A 15 -5.40 9.62 4.91
C LEU A 15 -6.48 8.56 5.21
N TYR A 16 -6.10 7.45 5.85
CA TYR A 16 -7.05 6.46 6.35
C TYR A 16 -8.03 7.06 7.35
N ALA A 17 -7.52 7.75 8.37
CA ALA A 17 -8.35 8.41 9.38
C ALA A 17 -9.34 9.40 8.77
N ILE A 18 -8.91 10.24 7.82
CA ILE A 18 -9.80 11.18 7.12
C ILE A 18 -10.90 10.43 6.37
N SER A 19 -10.55 9.43 5.57
CA SER A 19 -11.53 8.64 4.82
C SER A 19 -12.50 7.88 5.74
N TYR A 20 -12.03 7.49 6.92
CA TYR A 20 -12.84 6.81 7.93
C TYR A 20 -13.79 7.77 8.65
N LEU A 21 -13.36 9.01 8.94
CA LEU A 21 -14.22 10.06 9.48
C LEU A 21 -15.35 10.41 8.50
N LEU A 22 -15.03 10.57 7.22
CA LEU A 22 -16.04 10.79 6.17
C LEU A 22 -17.07 9.65 6.10
N TYR A 23 -16.62 8.42 6.30
CA TYR A 23 -17.52 7.27 6.38
C TYR A 23 -18.40 7.34 7.64
N LYS A 24 -17.82 7.67 8.79
CA LYS A 24 -18.52 7.77 10.08
C LYS A 24 -19.55 8.90 10.12
N GLU A 25 -19.30 9.98 9.40
CA GLU A 25 -20.21 11.14 9.27
C GLU A 25 -21.25 10.96 8.15
N ASP A 26 -21.38 9.74 7.60
CA ASP A 26 -22.29 9.40 6.49
C ASP A 26 -22.09 10.24 5.21
N VAL A 27 -20.93 10.90 5.08
CA VAL A 27 -20.54 11.65 3.87
C VAL A 27 -20.23 10.69 2.72
N ILE A 28 -19.62 9.55 3.04
CA ILE A 28 -19.39 8.45 2.08
C ILE A 28 -19.96 7.14 2.62
N THR A 29 -20.44 6.28 1.72
CA THR A 29 -20.95 4.97 2.10
C THR A 29 -19.82 4.02 2.49
N GLU A 30 -20.13 2.98 3.28
CA GLU A 30 -19.19 1.90 3.60
C GLU A 30 -18.61 1.27 2.32
N ALA A 31 -19.45 1.06 1.31
CA ALA A 31 -19.05 0.53 0.01
C ALA A 31 -18.05 1.45 -0.70
N MET A 32 -18.22 2.77 -0.62
CA MET A 32 -17.28 3.73 -1.19
C MET A 32 -15.96 3.77 -0.42
N HIS A 33 -16.00 3.80 0.92
CA HIS A 33 -14.79 3.71 1.75
C HIS A 33 -13.98 2.46 1.41
N ALA A 34 -14.63 1.30 1.36
CA ALA A 34 -13.97 0.05 0.99
C ALA A 34 -13.41 0.07 -0.44
N LYS A 35 -14.17 0.63 -1.39
CA LYS A 35 -13.73 0.74 -2.80
C LYS A 35 -12.47 1.59 -2.95
N ILE A 36 -12.35 2.70 -2.21
CA ILE A 36 -11.16 3.57 -2.22
C ILE A 36 -9.92 2.75 -1.85
N TRP A 37 -9.97 2.03 -0.72
CA TRP A 37 -8.82 1.27 -0.22
C TRP A 37 -8.50 0.04 -1.08
N ASN A 38 -9.51 -0.59 -1.70
CA ASN A 38 -9.32 -1.69 -2.65
C ASN A 38 -8.64 -1.24 -3.95
N ILE A 39 -8.98 -0.05 -4.46
CA ILE A 39 -8.30 0.53 -5.62
C ILE A 39 -6.87 0.95 -5.23
N ALA A 40 -6.70 1.56 -4.06
CA ALA A 40 -5.39 2.00 -3.58
C ALA A 40 -4.40 0.85 -3.44
N ILE A 41 -4.78 -0.25 -2.78
CA ILE A 41 -3.88 -1.41 -2.60
C ILE A 41 -3.50 -2.04 -3.95
N PHE A 42 -4.44 -2.09 -4.90
CA PHE A 42 -4.18 -2.63 -6.23
C PHE A 42 -3.18 -1.77 -7.02
N ILE A 43 -3.40 -0.45 -7.08
CA ILE A 43 -2.53 0.47 -7.83
C ILE A 43 -1.13 0.49 -7.22
N ILE A 44 -1.03 0.65 -5.89
CA ILE A 44 0.26 0.67 -5.19
C ILE A 44 1.00 -0.64 -5.36
N GLY A 45 0.31 -1.78 -5.22
CA GLY A 45 0.90 -3.10 -5.45
C GLY A 45 1.40 -3.30 -6.88
N LEU A 46 0.65 -2.82 -7.87
CA LEU A 46 1.05 -2.89 -9.28
C LEU A 46 2.31 -2.05 -9.55
N ILE A 47 2.36 -0.82 -9.05
CA ILE A 47 3.54 0.05 -9.18
C ILE A 47 4.75 -0.61 -8.50
N LEU A 48 4.58 -1.13 -7.28
CA LEU A 48 5.64 -1.81 -6.54
C LEU A 48 6.20 -3.01 -7.32
N ALA A 49 5.33 -3.83 -7.89
CA ALA A 49 5.70 -5.00 -8.68
C ALA A 49 6.46 -4.60 -9.96
N VAL A 50 6.00 -3.58 -10.69
CA VAL A 50 6.68 -3.08 -11.89
C VAL A 50 8.08 -2.59 -11.55
N ILE A 51 8.23 -1.81 -10.49
CA ILE A 51 9.55 -1.32 -10.06
C ILE A 51 10.45 -2.50 -9.64
N GLY A 52 9.92 -3.48 -8.90
CA GLY A 52 10.68 -4.67 -8.50
C GLY A 52 11.19 -5.48 -9.69
N LEU A 53 10.36 -5.62 -10.74
CA LEU A 53 10.77 -6.28 -11.98
C LEU A 53 11.87 -5.49 -12.71
N LEU A 54 11.75 -4.16 -12.79
CA LEU A 54 12.78 -3.31 -13.40
C LEU A 54 14.12 -3.42 -12.67
N ILE A 55 14.12 -3.39 -11.33
CA ILE A 55 15.34 -3.59 -10.52
C ILE A 55 15.95 -4.96 -10.81
N SER A 56 15.12 -6.01 -10.88
CA SER A 56 15.58 -7.38 -11.17
C SER A 56 16.24 -7.48 -12.54
N ILE A 57 15.66 -6.87 -13.57
CA ILE A 57 16.23 -6.80 -14.92
C ILE A 57 17.59 -6.08 -14.88
N PHE A 58 17.68 -4.92 -14.24
CA PHE A 58 18.94 -4.18 -14.18
C PHE A 58 20.04 -4.92 -13.42
N ALA A 59 19.67 -5.67 -12.37
CA ALA A 59 20.61 -6.52 -11.65
C ALA A 59 21.16 -7.66 -12.52
N GLU A 60 20.28 -8.34 -13.28
CA GLU A 60 20.67 -9.47 -14.13
C GLU A 60 21.62 -9.05 -15.27
N TYR A 61 21.35 -7.91 -15.91
CA TYR A 61 22.15 -7.42 -17.03
C TYR A 61 23.34 -6.53 -16.61
N GLY A 62 23.65 -6.45 -15.31
CA GLY A 62 24.79 -5.67 -14.80
C GLY A 62 24.70 -4.15 -15.04
N MET A 63 23.49 -3.62 -15.24
CA MET A 63 23.28 -2.20 -15.51
C MET A 63 23.33 -1.39 -14.20
N SER A 64 24.53 -0.98 -13.78
CA SER A 64 24.70 -0.06 -12.64
C SER A 64 24.59 1.41 -13.08
N ILE A 65 23.37 1.88 -13.30
CA ILE A 65 23.08 3.28 -13.62
C ILE A 65 22.54 3.96 -12.35
N ALA A 66 22.74 5.28 -12.19
CA ALA A 66 22.16 6.05 -11.08
C ALA A 66 20.63 5.85 -10.92
N LEU A 67 19.94 5.50 -12.00
CA LEU A 67 18.54 5.11 -12.01
C LEU A 67 18.23 3.90 -11.12
N ASN A 68 19.14 2.93 -10.99
CA ASN A 68 18.93 1.74 -10.15
C ASN A 68 18.82 2.13 -8.66
N ALA A 69 19.73 2.98 -8.17
CA ALA A 69 19.67 3.47 -6.80
C ALA A 69 18.36 4.22 -6.50
N LEU A 70 17.87 5.01 -7.47
CA LEU A 70 16.58 5.71 -7.35
C LEU A 70 15.39 4.74 -7.36
N LEU A 71 15.41 3.72 -8.22
CA LEU A 71 14.36 2.69 -8.26
C LEU A 71 14.31 1.90 -6.96
N VAL A 72 15.45 1.47 -6.43
CA VAL A 72 15.53 0.79 -5.13
C VAL A 72 15.01 1.69 -4.02
N PHE A 73 15.35 2.98 -4.03
CA PHE A 73 14.83 3.93 -3.06
C PHE A 73 13.30 3.98 -3.07
N TRP A 74 12.70 4.28 -4.24
CA TRP A 74 11.25 4.38 -4.37
C TRP A 74 10.52 3.05 -4.18
N HIS A 75 11.15 1.92 -4.53
CA HIS A 75 10.57 0.59 -4.28
C HIS A 75 10.31 0.39 -2.79
N VAL A 76 11.27 0.73 -1.94
CA VAL A 76 11.12 0.56 -0.49
C VAL A 76 10.07 1.52 0.07
N GLU A 77 10.07 2.79 -0.33
CA GLU A 77 9.07 3.77 0.10
C GLU A 77 7.64 3.33 -0.26
N ILE A 78 7.44 2.85 -1.49
CA ILE A 78 6.15 2.32 -1.94
C ILE A 78 5.80 1.01 -1.20
N GLY A 79 6.80 0.20 -0.85
CA GLY A 79 6.62 -1.00 -0.03
C GLY A 79 6.10 -0.67 1.38
N ILE A 80 6.58 0.42 1.97
CA ILE A 80 6.09 0.93 3.27
C ILE A 80 4.62 1.36 3.15
N VAL A 81 4.28 2.12 2.11
CA VAL A 81 2.88 2.48 1.82
C VAL A 81 2.00 1.23 1.69
N LEU A 82 2.44 0.25 0.90
CA LEU A 82 1.71 -1.00 0.69
C LEU A 82 1.50 -1.77 1.99
N PHE A 83 2.53 -1.86 2.83
CA PHE A 83 2.46 -2.54 4.12
C PHE A 83 1.37 -1.94 5.02
N ILE A 84 1.35 -0.62 5.18
CA ILE A 84 0.35 0.07 6.00
C ILE A 84 -1.06 -0.11 5.42
N ILE A 85 -1.23 0.03 4.10
CA ILE A 85 -2.52 -0.20 3.43
C ILE A 85 -3.00 -1.64 3.64
N ALA A 86 -2.10 -2.63 3.56
CA ALA A 86 -2.45 -4.04 3.77
C ALA A 86 -2.97 -4.30 5.18
N LEU A 87 -2.42 -3.64 6.22
CA LEU A 87 -2.93 -3.73 7.59
C LEU A 87 -4.37 -3.20 7.68
N PHE A 88 -4.65 -2.05 7.06
CA PHE A 88 -6.01 -1.51 6.99
C PHE A 88 -6.96 -2.40 6.20
N HIS A 89 -6.48 -3.03 5.13
CA HIS A 89 -7.28 -3.95 4.32
C HIS A 89 -7.70 -5.21 5.10
N ILE A 90 -6.81 -5.73 5.96
CA ILE A 90 -7.16 -6.83 6.89
C ILE A 90 -8.26 -6.37 7.86
N TYR A 91 -8.11 -5.17 8.44
CA TYR A 91 -9.11 -4.61 9.36
C TYR A 91 -10.48 -4.40 8.68
N LEU A 92 -10.50 -3.82 7.48
CA LEU A 92 -11.69 -3.56 6.67
C LEU A 92 -12.45 -4.84 6.29
N HIS A 93 -11.73 -5.96 6.13
CA HIS A 93 -12.33 -7.24 5.71
C HIS A 93 -12.33 -8.30 6.81
N ARG A 94 -12.11 -7.92 8.07
CA ARG A 94 -12.00 -8.83 9.21
C ARG A 94 -13.16 -9.83 9.30
N ASP A 95 -14.39 -9.42 8.99
CA ASP A 95 -15.57 -10.28 9.15
C ASP A 95 -15.64 -11.35 8.04
N ARG A 96 -15.17 -11.02 6.83
CA ARG A 96 -14.98 -12.00 5.74
C ARG A 96 -13.83 -12.95 6.06
N PHE A 97 -12.71 -12.43 6.56
CA PHE A 97 -11.58 -13.24 6.98
C PHE A 97 -12.00 -14.24 8.07
N LYS A 98 -12.69 -13.79 9.11
CA LYS A 98 -13.21 -14.64 10.19
C LYS A 98 -14.11 -15.76 9.67
N LYS A 99 -15.05 -15.47 8.76
CA LYS A 99 -15.93 -16.49 8.16
C LYS A 99 -15.15 -17.60 7.42
N ILE A 100 -14.11 -17.22 6.68
CA ILE A 100 -13.28 -18.18 5.93
C ILE A 100 -12.40 -19.02 6.89
N THR A 101 -11.77 -18.40 7.88
CA THR A 101 -10.83 -19.09 8.78
C THR A 101 -11.52 -19.89 9.88
N LEU A 102 -12.64 -19.42 10.41
CA LEU A 102 -13.34 -20.07 11.53
C LEU A 102 -14.47 -21.00 11.06
N ARG A 103 -14.86 -20.99 9.78
CA ARG A 103 -16.01 -21.77 9.23
C ARG A 103 -17.26 -21.69 10.12
N ILE A 104 -17.57 -20.51 10.66
CA ILE A 104 -18.82 -20.16 11.35
C ILE A 104 -19.66 -19.31 10.39
#